data_AF-A0A968MWI3-F1
#
_entry.id   AF-A0A968MWI3-F1
#
_cell.length_a   1.000
_cell.length_b   1.000
_cell.length_c   1.000
_cell.angle_alpha   90.00
_cell.angle_beta   90.00
_cell.angle_gamma   90.00
#
_symmetry.space_group_name_H-M   'P 1'
#
loop_
_entity.id
_entity.type
_entity.pdbx_description
1 polymer ?
#
loop_
_entity_poly.entity_id
_entity_poly.type
_entity_poly.pdbx_seq_one_letter_code
_entity_poly.pdbx_strand_id
1 'polypeptide(L)'
;MIRLWGLLILAMVFKAASAQCVSPVNSFQAGEKLNYRLLYTWGFIWIHAADLQFSVVSQKTGVVPAYLLSANASSVKTFDWFFKVRDSFRSLVTTEKFYTCVVRTKYIRRWLGCASNLYIRSIGQKDIP
;
A
#
# COMPACT_ATOMS: atom_id res chain seq x y z
N MET A 1 2.78 46.28 -36.87
CA MET A 1 1.91 45.22 -36.29
C MET A 1 2.69 44.05 -35.66
N ILE A 2 3.89 43.68 -36.14
CA ILE A 2 4.67 42.52 -35.63
C ILE A 2 5.28 42.72 -34.21
N ARG A 3 5.53 43.95 -33.77
CA ARG A 3 6.10 44.26 -32.44
C ARG A 3 5.18 43.92 -31.25
N LEU A 4 3.85 43.96 -31.46
CA LEU A 4 2.86 43.62 -30.43
C LEU A 4 2.74 42.11 -30.21
N TRP A 5 2.94 41.32 -31.26
CA TRP A 5 2.89 39.85 -31.19
C TRP A 5 4.14 39.25 -30.54
N GLY A 6 5.31 39.86 -30.77
CA GLY A 6 6.56 39.43 -30.10
C GLY A 6 6.52 39.60 -28.58
N LEU A 7 5.89 40.67 -28.08
CA LEU A 7 5.69 40.90 -26.65
C LEU A 7 4.71 39.90 -26.02
N LEU A 8 3.68 39.49 -26.78
CA LEU A 8 2.70 38.50 -26.33
C LEU A 8 3.31 37.09 -26.19
N ILE A 9 4.21 36.72 -27.09
CA ILE A 9 4.92 35.42 -27.06
C ILE A 9 5.95 35.39 -25.92
N LEU A 10 6.64 36.49 -25.65
CA LEU A 10 7.60 36.59 -24.53
C LEU A 10 6.90 36.49 -23.15
N ALA A 11 5.66 36.96 -23.03
CA ALA A 11 4.89 36.91 -21.79
C ALA A 11 4.42 35.48 -21.40
N MET A 12 4.29 34.55 -22.36
CA MET A 12 3.88 33.16 -22.07
C MET A 12 5.01 32.27 -21.55
N VAL A 13 6.28 32.65 -21.79
CA VAL A 13 7.45 31.85 -21.37
C VAL A 13 7.71 31.96 -19.85
N PHE A 14 7.09 32.92 -19.16
CA PHE A 14 7.32 33.20 -17.73
C PHE A 14 6.30 32.59 -16.74
N LYS A 15 5.44 31.66 -17.17
CA LYS A 15 4.62 30.88 -16.23
C LYS A 15 5.46 29.73 -15.63
N ALA A 16 6.20 30.13 -14.60
CA ALA A 16 6.91 29.37 -13.58
C ALA A 16 6.80 27.83 -13.62
N ALA A 17 7.94 27.20 -13.90
CA ALA A 17 8.23 25.83 -13.50
C ALA A 17 8.15 25.70 -11.97
N SER A 18 7.10 25.07 -11.46
CA SER A 18 7.04 24.60 -10.07
C SER A 18 6.19 23.32 -9.97
N ALA A 19 6.64 22.27 -10.64
CA ALA A 19 6.09 20.92 -10.48
C ALA A 19 7.06 19.96 -9.77
N GLN A 20 8.07 20.49 -9.06
CA GLN A 20 8.97 19.67 -8.25
C GLN A 20 8.34 19.44 -6.87
N CYS A 21 7.24 18.68 -6.83
CA CYS A 21 6.81 18.05 -5.59
C CYS A 21 7.79 16.93 -5.27
N VAL A 22 8.78 17.21 -4.41
CA VAL A 22 9.51 16.15 -3.71
C VAL A 22 8.47 15.44 -2.84
N SER A 23 8.06 14.26 -3.26
CA SER A 23 7.16 13.44 -2.44
C SER A 23 7.82 13.22 -1.08
N PRO A 24 7.14 13.49 0.04
CA PRO A 24 7.72 13.23 1.34
C PRO A 24 8.07 11.74 1.42
N VAL A 25 9.31 11.45 1.83
CA VAL A 25 9.74 10.07 2.09
C VAL A 25 9.04 9.65 3.38
N ASN A 26 7.81 9.15 3.26
CA ASN A 26 7.07 8.58 4.37
C ASN A 26 7.65 7.20 4.67
N SER A 27 8.71 7.17 5.49
CA SER A 27 9.15 5.93 6.12
C SER A 27 8.15 5.48 7.18
N PHE A 28 8.04 4.17 7.34
CA PHE A 28 7.25 3.59 8.42
C PHE A 28 7.89 3.96 9.77
N GLN A 29 7.05 4.27 10.76
CA GLN A 29 7.50 4.56 12.12
C GLN A 29 7.21 3.38 13.05
N ALA A 30 7.99 3.25 14.12
CA ALA A 30 7.70 2.27 15.17
C ALA A 30 6.34 2.59 15.81
N GLY A 31 5.47 1.60 15.94
CA GLY A 31 4.13 1.75 16.50
C GLY A 31 3.04 2.07 15.47
N GLU A 32 3.39 2.28 14.20
CA GLU A 32 2.44 2.64 13.15
C GLU A 32 1.49 1.48 12.81
N LYS A 33 0.20 1.80 12.65
CA LYS A 33 -0.81 0.89 12.13
C LYS A 33 -1.48 1.49 10.90
N LEU A 34 -1.62 0.68 9.85
CA LEU A 34 -2.19 1.04 8.56
C LEU A 34 -3.24 0.03 8.16
N ASN A 35 -4.44 0.53 7.84
CA ASN A 35 -5.54 -0.29 7.34
C ASN A 35 -5.74 -0.03 5.85
N TYR A 36 -5.71 -1.11 5.08
CA TYR A 36 -5.88 -1.12 3.63
C TYR A 36 -7.11 -1.93 3.24
N ARG A 37 -7.74 -1.47 2.16
CA ARG A 37 -8.82 -2.17 1.47
C ARG A 37 -8.31 -2.69 0.14
N LEU A 38 -8.49 -3.98 -0.09
CA LEU A 38 -8.23 -4.62 -1.37
C LEU A 38 -9.51 -4.54 -2.20
N LEU A 39 -9.42 -3.87 -3.35
CA LEU A 39 -10.51 -3.65 -4.29
C LEU A 39 -10.21 -4.44 -5.57
N TYR A 40 -11.16 -5.24 -6.02
CA TYR A 40 -11.11 -5.88 -7.32
C TYR A 40 -11.85 -5.03 -8.35
N THR A 41 -11.21 -4.77 -9.49
CA THR A 41 -11.80 -3.99 -10.58
C THR A 41 -12.24 -4.91 -11.71
N TRP A 42 -13.55 -5.08 -11.85
CA TRP A 42 -14.13 -5.78 -12.99
C TRP A 42 -14.57 -4.77 -14.04
N GLY A 43 -13.61 -4.22 -14.78
CA GLY A 43 -13.83 -3.17 -15.78
C GLY A 43 -14.27 -1.85 -15.13
N PHE A 44 -15.58 -1.70 -14.90
CA PHE A 44 -16.21 -0.47 -14.40
C PHE A 44 -16.66 -0.54 -12.93
N ILE A 45 -16.71 -1.73 -12.34
CA ILE A 45 -17.23 -1.94 -10.98
C ILE A 45 -16.06 -2.18 -10.02
N TRP A 46 -16.07 -1.48 -8.88
CA TRP A 46 -15.12 -1.64 -7.79
C TRP A 46 -15.73 -2.49 -6.68
N ILE A 47 -15.17 -3.67 -6.46
CA ILE A 47 -15.69 -4.63 -5.49
C ILE A 47 -14.70 -4.76 -4.33
N HIS A 48 -15.18 -4.63 -3.10
CA HIS A 48 -14.36 -4.87 -1.91
C HIS A 48 -14.09 -6.37 -1.76
N ALA A 49 -12.83 -6.76 -1.92
CA ALA A 49 -12.39 -8.15 -1.92
C ALA A 49 -11.86 -8.59 -0.53
N ALA A 50 -11.07 -7.74 0.11
CA ALA A 50 -10.44 -8.05 1.39
C ALA A 50 -10.01 -6.79 2.15
N ASP A 51 -9.77 -6.94 3.45
CA ASP A 51 -9.09 -5.95 4.27
C ASP A 51 -7.71 -6.47 4.67
N LEU A 52 -6.75 -5.55 4.71
CA LEU A 52 -5.35 -5.81 5.07
C LEU A 52 -4.95 -4.85 6.17
N GLN A 53 -4.54 -5.38 7.32
CA GLN A 53 -4.01 -4.61 8.42
C GLN A 53 -2.50 -4.78 8.47
N PHE A 54 -1.76 -3.69 8.38
CA PHE A 54 -0.31 -3.65 8.49
C PHE A 54 0.08 -2.91 9.77
N SER A 55 0.98 -3.47 10.55
CA SER A 55 1.45 -2.87 11.79
C SER A 55 2.96 -3.03 11.95
N VAL A 56 3.61 -1.99 12.45
CA VAL A 56 5.04 -1.97 12.76
C VAL A 56 5.23 -1.84 14.25
N VAL A 57 5.91 -2.80 14.87
CA VAL A 57 6.20 -2.79 16.30
C VAL A 57 7.72 -2.79 16.49
N SER A 58 8.25 -1.86 17.28
CA SER A 58 9.64 -1.94 17.71
C SER A 58 9.80 -3.08 18.72
N GLN A 59 10.73 -3.98 18.47
CA GLN A 59 11.11 -5.05 19.37
C GLN A 59 12.63 -5.03 19.60
N LYS A 60 13.08 -5.70 20.66
CA LYS A 60 14.50 -5.92 20.89
C LYS A 60 14.74 -7.42 20.88
N THR A 61 15.58 -7.89 19.97
CA THR A 61 16.08 -9.26 19.98
C THR A 61 17.41 -9.23 20.73
N GLY A 62 17.35 -9.49 22.04
CA GLY A 62 18.49 -9.33 22.94
C GLY A 62 18.97 -7.87 23.00
N VAL A 63 20.21 -7.63 22.57
CA VAL A 63 20.86 -6.31 22.57
C VAL A 63 20.57 -5.52 21.28
N VAL A 64 20.08 -6.17 20.23
CA VAL A 64 19.95 -5.57 18.90
C VAL A 64 18.53 -5.00 18.69
N PRO A 65 18.40 -3.73 18.22
CA PRO A 65 17.10 -3.18 17.86
C PRO A 65 16.52 -3.90 16.65
N ALA A 66 15.25 -4.29 16.74
CA ALA A 66 14.53 -4.99 15.68
C ALA A 66 13.14 -4.37 15.47
N TYR A 67 12.56 -4.59 14.29
CA TYR A 67 11.19 -4.22 13.96
C TYR A 67 10.41 -5.48 13.63
N LEU A 68 9.31 -5.72 14.35
CA LEU A 68 8.32 -6.71 13.98
C LEU A 68 7.28 -6.04 13.06
N LEU A 69 7.34 -6.38 11.78
CA LEU A 69 6.32 -6.07 10.80
C LEU A 69 5.28 -7.18 10.84
N SER A 70 4.00 -6.85 10.95
CA SER A 70 2.90 -7.81 10.85
C SER A 70 1.88 -7.32 9.83
N ALA A 71 1.47 -8.19 8.91
CA ALA A 71 0.46 -7.92 7.90
C ALA A 71 -0.58 -9.05 7.94
N ASN A 72 -1.83 -8.72 8.26
CA ASN A 72 -2.93 -9.67 8.32
C ASN A 72 -3.94 -9.34 7.23
N ALA A 73 -4.16 -10.28 6.31
CA ALA A 73 -5.14 -10.16 5.23
C ALA A 73 -6.36 -11.03 5.51
N SER A 74 -7.55 -10.46 5.40
CA SER A 74 -8.82 -11.18 5.50
C SER A 74 -9.76 -10.81 4.37
N SER A 75 -10.17 -11.81 3.59
CA SER A 75 -11.24 -11.66 2.59
C SER A 75 -12.61 -11.44 3.23
N VAL A 76 -13.49 -10.79 2.47
CA VAL A 76 -14.88 -10.57 2.87
C VAL A 76 -15.66 -11.88 2.74
N LYS A 77 -16.43 -12.22 3.78
CA LYS A 77 -17.18 -13.50 3.84
C LYS A 77 -18.14 -13.73 2.67
N THR A 78 -18.69 -12.65 2.09
CA THR A 78 -19.57 -12.72 0.91
C THR A 78 -18.82 -13.12 -0.37
N PHE A 79 -17.51 -12.91 -0.44
CA PHE A 79 -16.65 -13.28 -1.58
C PHE A 79 -15.81 -14.55 -1.33
N ASP A 80 -15.87 -15.12 -0.12
CA ASP A 80 -15.11 -16.32 0.26
C ASP A 80 -15.42 -17.55 -0.63
N TRP A 81 -16.57 -17.58 -1.31
CA TRP A 81 -16.93 -18.68 -2.23
C TRP A 81 -16.09 -18.69 -3.52
N PHE A 82 -15.56 -17.54 -3.92
CA PHE A 82 -14.75 -17.36 -5.12
C PHE A 82 -13.26 -17.17 -4.79
N PHE A 83 -12.95 -16.38 -3.75
CA PHE A 83 -11.59 -16.11 -3.33
C PHE A 83 -11.52 -15.91 -1.82
N LYS A 84 -10.84 -16.83 -1.12
CA LYS A 84 -10.67 -16.78 0.33
C LYS A 84 -9.20 -16.54 0.67
N VAL A 85 -8.90 -15.41 1.28
CA VAL A 85 -7.56 -15.05 1.78
C VAL A 85 -7.64 -14.89 3.29
N ARG A 86 -6.81 -15.68 3.99
CA ARG A 86 -6.69 -15.68 5.46
C ARG A 86 -5.22 -15.89 5.81
N ASP A 87 -4.36 -15.10 5.18
CA ASP A 87 -2.92 -15.20 5.34
C ASP A 87 -2.42 -14.10 6.28
N SER A 88 -1.53 -14.52 7.18
CA SER A 88 -0.83 -13.65 8.11
C SER A 88 0.66 -13.70 7.81
N PHE A 89 1.23 -12.54 7.52
CA PHE A 89 2.66 -12.36 7.28
C PHE A 89 3.27 -11.67 8.50
N ARG A 90 4.38 -12.19 8.99
CA ARG A 90 5.18 -11.56 10.04
C ARG A 90 6.63 -11.50 9.57
N SER A 91 7.28 -10.37 9.74
CA SER A 91 8.70 -10.25 9.46
C SER A 91 9.42 -9.57 10.60
N LEU A 92 10.53 -10.15 11.02
CA LEU A 92 11.46 -9.56 11.97
C LEU A 92 12.61 -8.94 11.18
N VAL A 93 12.74 -7.63 11.28
CA VAL A 93 13.74 -6.83 10.58
C VAL A 93 14.76 -6.32 11.57
N THR A 94 16.02 -6.67 11.36
CA THR A 94 17.17 -6.17 12.10
C THR A 94 18.06 -5.41 11.11
N THR A 95 19.00 -4.59 11.56
CA THR A 95 19.94 -3.86 10.69
C THR A 95 20.65 -4.77 9.67
N GLU A 96 20.91 -6.03 10.04
CA GLU A 96 21.68 -6.97 9.21
C GLU A 96 20.83 -8.06 8.53
N LYS A 97 19.64 -8.35 9.05
CA LYS A 97 18.89 -9.56 8.69
C LYS A 97 17.39 -9.33 8.63
N PHE A 98 16.73 -10.02 7.69
CA PHE A 98 15.29 -10.03 7.49
C PHE A 98 14.76 -11.45 7.61
N TYR A 99 14.02 -11.74 8.68
CA TYR A 99 13.43 -13.05 8.92
C TYR A 99 11.94 -13.01 8.63
N THR A 100 11.49 -13.72 7.60
CA THR A 100 10.07 -13.78 7.23
C THR A 100 9.42 -15.05 7.76
N CYS A 101 8.25 -14.91 8.37
CA CYS A 101 7.34 -16.00 8.70
C CYS A 101 6.00 -15.76 7.99
N VAL A 102 5.58 -16.74 7.20
CA VAL A 102 4.28 -16.69 6.53
C VAL A 102 3.40 -17.78 7.12
N VAL A 103 2.34 -17.38 7.80
CA VAL A 103 1.29 -18.29 8.26
C VAL A 103 0.18 -18.24 7.22
N ARG A 104 0.11 -19.28 6.38
CA ARG A 104 -0.96 -19.42 5.39
C ARG A 104 -2.07 -20.30 5.94
N THR A 105 -3.30 -19.81 5.89
CA THR A 105 -4.47 -20.66 6.11
C THR A 105 -4.84 -21.26 4.76
N LYS A 106 -4.39 -22.49 4.49
CA LYS A 106 -4.60 -23.16 3.20
C LYS A 106 -6.09 -23.43 2.97
N TYR A 107 -6.75 -22.70 2.07
CA TYR A 107 -7.99 -23.14 1.42
C TYR A 107 -8.11 -22.62 -0.02
N ILE A 108 -7.92 -23.53 -0.97
CA ILE A 108 -8.18 -23.39 -2.40
C ILE A 108 -9.52 -24.06 -2.70
N ARG A 109 -10.44 -23.35 -3.36
CA ARG A 109 -11.35 -23.98 -4.32
C ARG A 109 -11.41 -23.16 -5.60
N ARG A 110 -10.92 -23.81 -6.65
CA ARG A 110 -11.16 -23.61 -8.10
C ARG A 110 -10.80 -22.24 -8.68
N TRP A 111 -9.63 -22.20 -9.31
CA TRP A 111 -9.23 -21.20 -10.29
C TRP A 111 -10.26 -21.10 -11.44
N LEU A 112 -10.89 -19.94 -11.59
CA LEU A 112 -11.40 -19.45 -12.88
C LEU A 112 -10.68 -18.13 -13.16
N GLY A 113 -9.57 -18.23 -13.90
CA GLY A 113 -8.88 -17.10 -14.53
C GLY A 113 -8.09 -16.19 -13.59
N CYS A 114 -6.85 -15.87 -13.97
CA CYS A 114 -6.09 -14.78 -13.38
C CYS A 114 -6.89 -13.48 -13.38
N ALA A 115 -7.48 -13.13 -12.24
CA ALA A 115 -8.04 -11.82 -11.99
C ALA A 115 -6.88 -10.80 -11.87
N SER A 116 -6.47 -10.19 -12.98
CA SER A 116 -5.28 -9.33 -13.08
C SER A 116 -5.45 -7.90 -12.52
N ASN A 117 -6.56 -7.58 -11.84
CA ASN A 117 -6.93 -6.20 -11.48
C ASN A 117 -7.29 -6.06 -9.99
N LEU A 118 -6.38 -6.46 -9.10
CA LEU A 118 -6.51 -6.22 -7.65
C LEU A 118 -5.72 -4.97 -7.26
N TYR A 119 -6.42 -3.99 -6.67
CA TYR A 119 -5.86 -2.72 -6.23
C TYR A 119 -5.87 -2.63 -4.71
N ILE A 120 -4.76 -2.15 -4.14
CA ILE A 120 -4.66 -1.85 -2.72
C ILE A 120 -4.97 -0.37 -2.53
N ARG A 121 -6.03 -0.05 -1.79
CA ARG A 121 -6.40 1.32 -1.43
C ARG A 121 -6.21 1.50 0.07
N SER A 122 -5.43 2.48 0.50
CA SER A 122 -5.39 2.88 1.92
C SER A 122 -6.76 3.44 2.31
N ILE A 123 -7.28 3.01 3.46
CA ILE A 123 -8.60 3.46 3.95
C ILE A 123 -8.49 4.82 4.66
N GLY A 124 -7.27 5.28 4.92
CA GLY A 124 -7.01 6.52 5.66
C GLY A 124 -6.60 6.23 7.10
N GLN A 125 -5.83 7.18 7.63
CA GLN A 125 -5.13 7.24 8.91
C GLN A 125 -3.93 6.30 9.08
N LYS A 126 -2.75 6.91 8.92
CA LYS A 126 -1.55 6.54 9.64
C LYS A 126 -1.84 6.83 11.11
N ASP A 127 -2.20 5.79 11.87
CA ASP A 127 -2.35 5.92 13.32
C ASP A 127 -0.94 5.93 13.91
N ILE A 128 -0.45 7.14 14.17
CA ILE A 128 0.82 7.39 14.86
C ILE A 128 0.47 7.45 16.35
N PRO A 129 1.04 6.58 17.21
CA PRO A 129 0.94 6.76 18.66
C PRO A 129 1.67 8.03 19.13
#